data_AF-A0A7K9VN63-F1
#
_entry.id   AF-A0A7K9VN63-F1
#
_cell.length_a   1.000
_cell.length_b   1.000
_cell.length_c   1.000
_cell.angle_alpha   90.00
_cell.angle_beta   90.00
_cell.angle_gamma   90.00
#
_symmetry.space_group_name_H-M   'P 1'
#
loop_
_entity.id
_entity.type
_entity.pdbx_description
1 polymer ?
#
loop_
_entity_poly.entity_id
_entity_poly.type
_entity_poly.pdbx_seq_one_letter_code
_entity_poly.pdbx_strand_id
1 'polypeptide(L)'
;FTVIPVGNIHLLNITWALPPQERNYRVKPLRYISWLVGHEGKGSILSFLRKKLWAVTLCGGNAETGFEQNSTYSIFRISITLTSEGYEHFYEVAHVVFQYMKMLQKVGPDKRIWKEIQKINDNEFSFQDQADPINYVENICENMHLFCKQDFLTGDQLLFDYRPEV
;
A
#
# COMPACT_ATOMS: atom_id res chain seq x y z
N PHE A 1 -6.40 -3.68 19.95
CA PHE A 1 -7.28 -2.87 20.82
C PHE A 1 -8.56 -2.60 20.07
N THR A 2 -9.69 -2.46 20.76
CA THR A 2 -10.99 -2.15 20.14
C THR A 2 -11.31 -0.68 20.36
N VAL A 3 -11.83 -0.02 19.33
CA VAL A 3 -12.25 1.39 19.39
C VAL A 3 -13.72 1.44 19.01
N ILE A 4 -14.51 2.23 19.76
CA ILE A 4 -15.91 2.49 19.41
C ILE A 4 -15.91 3.68 18.44
N PRO A 5 -16.24 3.48 17.15
CA PRO A 5 -16.30 4.57 16.20
C PRO A 5 -17.53 5.45 16.43
N VAL A 6 -17.46 6.70 15.99
CA VAL A 6 -18.63 7.60 15.96
C VAL A 6 -19.62 7.17 14.86
N GLY A 7 -19.11 6.68 13.72
CA GLY A 7 -19.93 6.18 12.61
C GLY A 7 -20.22 4.68 12.70
N ASN A 8 -21.23 4.22 11.97
CA ASN A 8 -21.55 2.79 11.88
C ASN A 8 -20.62 2.07 10.90
N ILE A 9 -19.39 1.78 11.35
CA ILE A 9 -18.37 1.09 10.56
C ILE A 9 -17.70 -0.03 11.36
N HIS A 10 -17.43 -1.15 10.70
CA HIS A 10 -16.57 -2.20 11.23
C HIS A 10 -15.26 -2.18 10.46
N LEU A 11 -14.17 -1.76 11.12
CA LEU A 11 -12.86 -1.62 10.50
C LEU A 11 -11.82 -2.47 11.23
N LEU A 12 -11.21 -3.40 10.50
CA LEU A 12 -10.06 -4.14 10.97
C LEU A 12 -8.78 -3.52 10.42
N ASN A 13 -7.91 -3.05 11.32
CA ASN A 13 -6.59 -2.56 10.99
C ASN A 13 -5.51 -3.53 11.47
N ILE A 14 -4.67 -3.98 10.55
CA ILE A 14 -3.47 -4.76 10.84
C ILE A 14 -2.28 -3.92 10.46
N THR A 15 -1.43 -3.63 11.45
CA THR A 15 -0.35 -2.64 11.33
C THR A 15 0.98 -3.26 11.68
N TRP A 16 1.98 -3.07 10.81
CA TRP A 16 3.36 -3.46 11.03
C TRP A 16 4.23 -2.22 11.14
N ALA A 17 5.01 -2.12 12.21
CA ALA A 17 6.09 -1.15 12.34
C ALA A 17 7.36 -1.75 11.72
N LEU A 18 7.98 -1.02 10.82
CA LEU A 18 9.12 -1.43 10.01
C LEU A 18 10.26 -0.42 10.16
N PRO A 19 11.52 -0.82 9.88
CA PRO A 19 12.61 0.13 9.74
C PRO A 19 12.30 1.18 8.65
N PRO A 20 12.91 2.38 8.72
CA PRO A 20 12.74 3.43 7.72
C PRO A 20 12.96 2.92 6.29
N GLN A 21 11.99 3.15 5.41
CA GLN A 21 12.06 2.75 4.00
C GLN A 21 12.42 3.89 3.05
N GLU A 22 12.66 5.12 3.55
CA GLU A 22 12.99 6.31 2.73
C GLU A 22 14.17 6.06 1.77
N ARG A 23 15.21 5.36 2.24
CA ARG A 23 16.40 5.02 1.43
C ARG A 23 16.08 4.08 0.27
N ASN A 24 14.95 3.38 0.33
CA ASN A 24 14.49 2.43 -0.67
C ASN A 24 13.46 3.06 -1.63
N TYR A 25 13.32 4.39 -1.69
CA TYR A 25 12.33 5.07 -2.54
C TYR A 25 12.43 4.72 -4.03
N ARG A 26 13.61 4.30 -4.50
CA ARG A 26 13.79 3.88 -5.89
C ARG A 26 13.18 2.51 -6.19
N VAL A 27 13.08 1.66 -5.18
CA VAL A 27 12.53 0.29 -5.25
C VAL A 27 11.05 0.27 -4.83
N LYS A 28 10.69 1.07 -3.82
CA LYS A 28 9.35 1.15 -3.20
C LYS A 28 8.79 -0.24 -2.79
N PRO A 29 9.49 -1.00 -1.92
CA PRO A 29 9.06 -2.36 -1.56
C PRO A 29 7.66 -2.39 -0.94
N LEU A 30 7.32 -1.41 -0.09
CA LEU A 30 5.99 -1.32 0.51
C LEU A 30 4.89 -1.02 -0.50
N ARG A 31 5.18 -0.24 -1.56
CA ARG A 31 4.24 0.03 -2.65
C ARG A 31 3.98 -1.23 -3.48
N TYR A 32 5.01 -2.03 -3.73
CA TYR A 32 4.85 -3.31 -4.41
C TYR A 32 3.94 -4.27 -3.61
N ILE A 33 4.17 -4.39 -2.30
CA ILE A 33 3.32 -5.22 -1.42
C ILE A 33 1.90 -4.65 -1.35
N SER A 34 1.76 -3.33 -1.22
CA SER A 34 0.48 -2.62 -1.25
C SER A 34 -0.34 -2.97 -2.49
N TRP A 35 0.29 -2.96 -3.67
CA TRP A 35 -0.39 -3.27 -4.94
C TRP A 35 -0.89 -4.72 -5.00
N LEU A 36 -0.09 -5.67 -4.51
CA LEU A 36 -0.51 -7.08 -4.42
C LEU A 36 -1.69 -7.28 -3.45
N VAL A 37 -1.61 -6.66 -2.28
CA VAL A 37 -2.64 -6.74 -1.24
C VAL A 37 -3.94 -6.09 -1.69
N GLY A 38 -3.84 -4.92 -2.33
CA GLY A 38 -4.97 -4.15 -2.84
C GLY A 38 -5.55 -4.68 -4.16
N HIS A 39 -4.94 -5.71 -4.77
CA HIS A 39 -5.48 -6.29 -5.99
C HIS A 39 -6.89 -6.85 -5.76
N GLU A 40 -7.84 -6.50 -6.63
CA GLU A 40 -9.25 -6.94 -6.48
C GLU A 40 -9.64 -8.10 -7.41
N GLY A 41 -8.74 -8.53 -8.29
CA GLY A 41 -9.04 -9.56 -9.29
C GLY A 41 -9.21 -10.98 -8.71
N LYS A 42 -9.48 -11.94 -9.60
CA LYS A 42 -9.65 -13.35 -9.23
C LYS A 42 -8.44 -13.88 -8.47
N GLY A 43 -8.68 -14.53 -7.33
CA GLY A 43 -7.61 -15.09 -6.49
C GLY A 43 -6.99 -14.09 -5.51
N SER A 44 -7.43 -12.82 -5.51
CA SER A 44 -7.07 -11.87 -4.47
C SER A 44 -7.67 -12.22 -3.11
N ILE A 45 -7.06 -11.66 -2.06
CA ILE A 45 -7.60 -11.71 -0.70
C ILE A 45 -8.99 -11.08 -0.62
N LEU A 46 -9.20 -9.92 -1.26
CA LEU A 46 -10.50 -9.25 -1.25
C LEU A 46 -11.56 -10.07 -1.97
N SER A 47 -11.23 -10.71 -3.11
CA SER A 47 -12.15 -11.62 -3.81
C SER A 47 -12.55 -12.80 -2.93
N PHE A 48 -11.63 -13.36 -2.16
CA PHE A 48 -11.93 -14.44 -1.21
C PHE A 48 -12.84 -13.99 -0.07
N LEU A 49 -12.54 -12.84 0.56
CA LEU A 49 -13.32 -12.30 1.67
C LEU A 49 -14.73 -11.88 1.22
N ARG A 50 -14.87 -11.27 0.03
CA ARG A 50 -16.17 -10.92 -0.56
C ARG A 50 -17.04 -12.15 -0.83
N LYS A 51 -16.46 -13.27 -1.30
CA LYS A 51 -17.20 -14.52 -1.53
C LYS A 51 -17.78 -15.12 -0.24
N LYS A 52 -17.15 -14.86 0.89
CA LYS A 52 -17.62 -15.25 2.22
C LYS A 52 -18.50 -14.18 2.88
N LEU A 53 -18.80 -13.08 2.18
CA LEU A 53 -19.52 -11.92 2.71
C LEU A 53 -18.86 -11.31 3.96
N TRP A 54 -17.55 -11.46 4.13
CA TRP A 54 -16.83 -10.95 5.31
C TRP A 54 -16.28 -9.53 5.15
N ALA A 55 -15.99 -9.09 3.93
CA ALA A 55 -15.41 -7.76 3.70
C ALA A 55 -16.03 -7.06 2.48
N VAL A 56 -16.08 -5.74 2.55
CA VAL A 56 -16.56 -4.85 1.48
C VAL A 56 -15.38 -4.28 0.70
N THR A 57 -14.42 -3.70 1.40
CA THR A 57 -13.21 -3.09 0.83
C THR A 57 -11.98 -3.50 1.62
N LEU A 58 -10.84 -3.56 0.95
CA LEU A 58 -9.54 -3.83 1.54
C LEU A 58 -8.52 -2.94 0.85
N CYS A 59 -7.78 -2.17 1.64
CA CYS A 59 -6.63 -1.43 1.17
C CYS A 59 -5.42 -1.79 2.03
N GLY A 60 -4.27 -1.96 1.39
CA GLY A 60 -2.99 -2.15 2.05
C GLY A 60 -2.03 -1.08 1.56
N GLY A 61 -1.29 -0.45 2.44
CA GLY A 61 -0.41 0.63 2.03
C GLY A 61 0.42 1.23 3.15
N ASN A 62 1.29 2.12 2.73
CA ASN A 62 2.02 3.06 3.55
C ASN A 62 1.87 4.40 2.84
N ALA A 63 1.59 5.49 3.56
CA ALA A 63 1.41 6.81 2.96
C ALA A 63 2.69 7.36 2.30
N GLU A 64 3.83 6.65 2.36
CA GLU A 64 5.17 7.01 1.85
C GLU A 64 5.78 8.30 2.44
N THR A 65 5.00 9.11 3.16
CA THR A 65 5.41 10.33 3.85
C THR A 65 4.76 10.48 5.24
N GLY A 66 5.22 11.49 6.00
CA GLY A 66 4.58 11.96 7.23
C GLY A 66 4.67 10.99 8.41
N PHE A 67 3.56 10.79 9.12
CA PHE A 67 3.54 9.95 10.31
C PHE A 67 3.85 8.47 9.99
N GLU A 68 3.45 8.01 8.81
CA GLU A 68 3.63 6.61 8.42
C GLU A 68 5.01 6.33 7.83
N GLN A 69 5.81 7.34 7.49
CA GLN A 69 7.17 7.16 7.00
C GLN A 69 8.04 8.35 7.37
N ASN A 70 9.04 8.09 8.20
CA ASN A 70 10.04 9.07 8.63
C ASN A 70 11.41 8.40 8.84
N SER A 71 12.39 9.22 9.21
CA SER A 71 13.78 8.79 9.45
C SER A 71 13.96 7.79 10.60
N THR A 72 12.92 7.53 11.40
CA THR A 72 12.93 6.59 12.54
C THR A 72 12.18 5.29 12.27
N TYR A 73 11.04 5.33 11.56
CA TYR A 73 10.26 4.14 11.22
C TYR A 73 9.37 4.33 9.99
N SER A 74 8.91 3.21 9.43
CA SER A 74 7.82 3.14 8.45
C SER A 74 6.68 2.27 8.99
N ILE A 75 5.43 2.62 8.68
CA ILE A 75 4.22 1.88 9.08
C ILE A 75 3.56 1.31 7.83
N PHE A 76 3.46 -0.01 7.74
CA PHE A 76 2.60 -0.65 6.74
C PHE A 76 1.27 -1.04 7.39
N ARG A 77 0.15 -0.60 6.82
CA ARG A 77 -1.18 -0.89 7.34
C ARG A 77 -2.05 -1.55 6.28
N ILE A 78 -2.79 -2.57 6.70
CA ILE A 78 -3.91 -3.13 5.96
C ILE A 78 -5.20 -2.80 6.70
N SER A 79 -6.09 -2.14 5.98
CA SER A 79 -7.39 -1.69 6.47
C SER A 79 -8.48 -2.42 5.70
N ILE A 80 -9.35 -3.11 6.43
CA ILE A 80 -10.42 -3.94 5.88
C ILE A 80 -11.74 -3.44 6.44
N THR A 81 -12.64 -3.00 5.56
CA THR A 81 -14.01 -2.69 5.93
C THR A 81 -14.80 -3.98 5.97
N LEU A 82 -15.20 -4.39 7.17
CA LEU A 82 -15.93 -5.61 7.43
C LEU A 82 -17.43 -5.41 7.26
N THR A 83 -18.13 -6.48 6.90
CA THR A 83 -19.58 -6.58 7.07
C THR A 83 -19.89 -6.92 8.53
N SER A 84 -21.18 -6.93 8.91
CA SER A 84 -21.59 -7.42 10.24
C SER A 84 -21.18 -8.89 10.45
N GLU A 85 -21.26 -9.74 9.43
CA GLU A 85 -20.79 -11.13 9.51
C GLU A 85 -19.27 -11.21 9.64
N GLY A 86 -18.53 -10.42 8.85
CA GLY A 86 -17.08 -10.38 8.96
C GLY A 86 -16.56 -9.82 10.28
N TYR A 87 -17.35 -8.98 10.95
CA TYR A 87 -17.05 -8.50 12.30
C TYR A 87 -17.11 -9.63 13.34
N GLU A 88 -18.10 -10.52 13.26
CA GLU A 88 -18.16 -11.71 14.15
C GLU A 88 -17.01 -12.69 13.88
N HIS A 89 -16.49 -12.72 12.65
CA HIS A 89 -15.40 -13.59 12.20
C HIS A 89 -14.07 -12.85 11.99
N PHE A 90 -13.81 -11.76 12.73
CA PHE A 90 -12.64 -10.91 12.47
C PHE A 90 -11.30 -11.63 12.68
N TYR A 91 -11.25 -12.66 13.53
CA TYR A 91 -10.06 -13.50 13.72
C TYR A 91 -9.74 -14.34 12.49
N GLU A 92 -10.76 -14.92 11.85
CA GLU A 92 -10.62 -15.68 10.61
C GLU A 92 -10.23 -14.77 9.45
N VAL A 93 -10.79 -13.57 9.38
CA VAL A 93 -10.37 -12.55 8.41
C VAL A 93 -8.90 -12.20 8.59
N ALA A 94 -8.47 -11.94 9.83
CA ALA A 94 -7.06 -11.68 10.12
C ALA A 94 -6.18 -12.88 9.74
N HIS A 95 -6.62 -14.11 10.02
CA HIS A 95 -5.89 -15.32 9.65
C HIS A 95 -5.69 -15.43 8.14
N VAL A 96 -6.72 -15.12 7.34
CA VAL A 96 -6.62 -15.08 5.87
C VAL A 96 -5.59 -14.06 5.40
N VAL A 97 -5.52 -12.88 6.04
CA VAL A 97 -4.49 -11.86 5.73
C VAL A 97 -3.09 -12.42 5.98
N PHE A 98 -2.85 -13.05 7.13
CA PHE A 98 -1.55 -13.64 7.44
C PHE A 98 -1.21 -14.83 6.52
N GLN A 99 -2.19 -15.64 6.12
CA GLN A 99 -2.01 -16.71 5.13
C GLN A 99 -1.59 -16.13 3.78
N TYR A 100 -2.23 -15.05 3.33
CA TYR A 100 -1.88 -14.36 2.10
C TYR A 100 -0.45 -13.80 2.16
N MET A 101 -0.06 -13.16 3.26
CA MET A 101 1.31 -12.70 3.48
C MET A 101 2.33 -13.82 3.45
N LYS A 102 2.03 -14.95 4.09
CA LYS A 102 2.89 -16.12 4.08
C LYS A 102 3.03 -16.74 2.69
N MET A 103 1.98 -16.68 1.86
CA MET A 103 2.03 -17.09 0.47
C MET A 103 2.94 -16.17 -0.33
N LEU A 104 2.81 -14.84 -0.18
CA LEU A 104 3.68 -13.87 -0.85
C LEU A 104 5.15 -14.07 -0.47
N GLN A 105 5.45 -14.33 0.80
CA GLN A 105 6.82 -14.64 1.25
C GLN A 105 7.40 -15.90 0.60
N LYS A 106 6.58 -16.94 0.37
CA LYS A 106 7.03 -18.19 -0.26
C LYS A 106 7.24 -18.07 -1.76
N VAL A 107 6.38 -17.32 -2.44
CA VAL A 107 6.46 -17.13 -3.90
C VAL A 107 7.59 -16.14 -4.22
N GLY A 108 7.77 -15.12 -3.39
CA GLY A 108 8.72 -14.05 -3.60
C GLY A 108 8.25 -13.00 -4.63
N PRO A 109 9.03 -11.93 -4.84
CA PRO A 109 8.68 -10.87 -5.79
C PRO A 109 8.75 -11.35 -7.25
N ASP A 110 7.74 -11.06 -8.06
CA ASP A 110 7.69 -11.39 -9.49
C ASP A 110 8.03 -10.16 -10.33
N LYS A 111 9.09 -10.25 -11.14
CA LYS A 111 9.52 -9.18 -12.04
C LYS A 111 8.45 -8.78 -13.06
N ARG A 112 7.60 -9.72 -13.48
CA ARG A 112 6.49 -9.42 -14.41
C ARG A 112 5.49 -8.47 -13.77
N ILE A 113 5.08 -8.75 -12.52
CA ILE A 113 4.16 -7.88 -11.78
C ILE A 113 4.78 -6.51 -11.55
N TRP A 114 6.05 -6.47 -11.15
CA TRP A 114 6.76 -5.19 -10.98
C TRP A 114 6.75 -4.34 -12.27
N LYS A 115 6.99 -4.95 -13.44
CA LYS A 115 6.92 -4.25 -14.73
C LYS A 115 5.51 -3.77 -15.07
N GLU A 116 4.49 -4.51 -14.70
CA GLU A 116 3.09 -4.09 -14.88
C GLU A 116 2.79 -2.84 -14.05
N ILE A 117 3.18 -2.83 -12.78
CA ILE A 117 3.02 -1.66 -11.90
C ILE A 117 3.83 -0.48 -12.43
N GLN A 118 5.09 -0.70 -12.80
CA GLN A 118 5.93 0.34 -13.39
C GLN A 118 5.25 0.99 -14.60
N LYS A 119 4.76 0.18 -15.54
CA LYS A 119 4.10 0.68 -16.75
C LYS A 119 2.81 1.46 -16.43
N ILE A 120 2.05 1.05 -15.41
CA ILE A 120 0.86 1.79 -14.97
C ILE A 120 1.28 3.16 -14.44
N ASN A 121 2.25 3.21 -13.53
CA ASN A 121 2.72 4.47 -12.95
C ASN A 121 3.36 5.39 -14.01
N ASP A 122 4.11 4.85 -14.96
CA ASP A 122 4.71 5.61 -16.07
C ASP A 122 3.64 6.27 -16.94
N ASN A 123 2.55 5.53 -17.24
CA ASN A 123 1.42 6.06 -18.00
C ASN A 123 0.67 7.13 -17.20
N GLU A 124 0.36 6.87 -15.93
CA GLU A 124 -0.30 7.84 -15.05
C GLU A 124 0.50 9.14 -14.97
N PHE A 125 1.83 9.07 -14.84
CA PHE A 125 2.70 10.25 -14.82
C PHE A 125 2.72 10.98 -16.17
N SER A 126 2.78 10.25 -17.28
CA SER A 126 2.86 10.83 -18.62
C SER A 126 1.57 11.53 -19.05
N PHE A 127 0.43 11.08 -18.53
CA PHE A 127 -0.91 11.56 -18.89
C PHE A 127 -1.63 12.22 -17.71
N GLN A 128 -0.90 12.67 -16.69
CA GLN A 128 -1.50 13.34 -15.54
C GLN A 128 -2.18 14.65 -15.96
N ASP A 129 -3.36 14.91 -15.40
CA ASP A 129 -4.03 16.20 -15.54
C ASP A 129 -3.26 17.29 -14.78
N GLN A 130 -3.51 18.55 -15.13
CA GLN A 130 -2.94 19.67 -14.39
C GLN A 130 -3.47 19.67 -12.94
N ALA A 131 -2.56 19.43 -12.00
CA ALA A 131 -2.83 19.55 -10.58
C ALA A 131 -3.07 21.02 -10.18
N ASP A 132 -3.78 21.21 -9.08
CA ASP A 132 -3.90 22.52 -8.45
C ASP A 132 -2.49 23.09 -8.14
N PRO A 133 -2.20 24.35 -8.53
CA PRO A 133 -0.85 24.91 -8.38
C PRO A 133 -0.33 24.93 -6.94
N ILE A 134 -1.21 25.09 -5.94
CA ILE A 134 -0.81 25.12 -4.53
C ILE A 134 -0.35 23.73 -4.11
N ASN A 135 -1.17 22.72 -4.36
CA ASN A 135 -0.85 21.33 -4.04
C ASN A 135 0.40 20.85 -4.79
N TYR A 136 0.58 21.29 -6.04
CA TYR A 136 1.72 20.90 -6.86
C TYR A 136 3.04 21.44 -6.29
N VAL A 137 3.08 22.71 -5.90
CA VAL A 137 4.28 23.31 -5.29
C VAL A 137 4.56 22.68 -3.93
N GLU A 138 3.52 22.45 -3.12
CA GLU A 138 3.65 21.76 -1.83
C GLU A 138 4.28 20.38 -1.98
N ASN A 139 3.74 19.54 -2.88
CA ASN A 139 4.28 18.19 -3.12
C ASN A 139 5.74 18.22 -3.60
N ILE A 140 6.08 19.14 -4.52
CA ILE A 140 7.47 19.29 -4.97
C ILE A 140 8.39 19.70 -3.82
N CYS A 141 7.98 20.65 -2.98
CA CYS A 141 8.75 21.08 -1.83
C CYS A 141 9.00 19.93 -0.85
N GLU A 142 8.01 19.08 -0.59
CA GLU A 142 8.19 17.87 0.21
C GLU A 142 9.19 16.90 -0.45
N ASN A 143 9.03 16.63 -1.74
CA ASN A 143 9.92 15.75 -2.51
C ASN A 143 11.38 16.24 -2.50
N MET A 144 11.62 17.55 -2.39
CA MET A 144 12.97 18.11 -2.28
C MET A 144 13.72 17.69 -1.01
N HIS A 145 12.99 17.36 0.06
CA HIS A 145 13.57 16.89 1.31
C HIS A 145 13.80 15.37 1.32
N LEU A 146 13.10 14.62 0.46
CA LEU A 146 13.06 13.16 0.46
C LEU A 146 13.92 12.54 -0.64
N PHE A 147 14.00 13.17 -1.82
CA PHE A 147 14.58 12.57 -3.02
C PHE A 147 15.80 13.31 -3.53
N CYS A 148 16.52 12.68 -4.46
CA CYS A 148 17.60 13.34 -5.17
C CYS A 148 17.04 14.35 -6.18
N LYS A 149 17.83 15.37 -6.55
CA LYS A 149 17.41 16.46 -7.45
C LYS A 149 16.80 16.02 -8.78
N GLN A 150 17.23 14.86 -9.29
CA GLN A 150 16.75 14.29 -10.55
C GLN A 150 15.35 13.68 -10.43
N ASP A 151 14.94 13.34 -9.20
CA ASP A 151 13.72 12.60 -8.89
C ASP A 151 12.68 13.47 -8.16
N PHE A 152 12.83 14.80 -8.09
CA PHE A 152 11.87 15.67 -7.39
C PHE A 152 10.45 15.61 -7.96
N LEU A 153 10.32 15.36 -9.27
CA LEU A 153 9.03 15.27 -9.95
C LEU A 153 8.51 13.84 -10.07
N THR A 154 9.33 12.84 -9.80
CA THR A 154 9.05 11.44 -10.16
C THR A 154 9.25 10.47 -9.00
N GLY A 155 9.94 10.88 -7.93
CA GLY A 155 10.38 10.02 -6.84
C GLY A 155 9.26 9.48 -5.97
N ASP A 156 8.12 10.17 -5.91
CA ASP A 156 6.89 9.78 -5.22
C ASP A 156 6.02 8.82 -6.07
N GLN A 157 6.05 8.92 -7.40
CA GLN A 157 5.18 8.15 -8.28
C GLN A 157 5.86 6.97 -8.98
N LEU A 158 7.06 7.16 -9.55
CA LEU A 158 7.68 6.17 -10.43
C LEU A 158 8.42 5.06 -9.67
N LEU A 159 8.51 3.90 -10.32
CA LEU A 159 9.31 2.76 -9.88
C LEU A 159 10.57 2.68 -10.75
N PHE A 160 11.75 2.79 -10.14
CA PHE A 160 13.01 2.87 -10.88
C PHE A 160 13.73 1.53 -10.94
N ASP A 161 13.90 0.89 -9.79
CA ASP A 161 14.76 -0.29 -9.64
C ASP A 161 13.96 -1.51 -9.17
N TYR A 162 14.18 -2.67 -9.81
CA TYR A 162 13.68 -3.96 -9.32
C TYR A 162 14.76 -4.66 -8.51
N ARG A 163 14.57 -4.76 -7.19
CA ARG A 163 15.46 -5.46 -6.26
C ARG A 163 14.65 -6.41 -5.38
N PRO A 164 14.57 -7.70 -5.70
CA PRO A 164 13.73 -8.65 -4.96
C PRO A 164 14.23 -8.96 -3.55
N GLU A 165 15.44 -8.54 -3.20
CA GLU A 165 16.07 -8.79 -1.89
C GLU A 165 15.82 -7.67 -0.87
N VAL A 166 15.21 -6.56 -1.32
CA VAL A 166 14.86 -5.37 -0.52
C VAL A 166 13.36 -5.37 -0.25
#